data_AF-A0A8D0GS02-F1
#
_entry.id   AF-A0A8D0GS02-F1
#
_cell.length_a   1.000
_cell.length_b   1.000
_cell.length_c   1.000
_cell.angle_alpha   90.00
_cell.angle_beta   90.00
_cell.angle_gamma   90.00
#
_symmetry.space_group_name_H-M   'P 1'
#
loop_
_entity.id
_entity.type
_entity.pdbx_description
1 polymer ?
#
loop_
_entity_poly.entity_id
_entity_poly.type
_entity_poly.pdbx_seq_one_letter_code
_entity_poly.pdbx_strand_id
1 'polypeptide(L)'
;LFGVTLNACIFPKCCSSIKYCFCLGLCKIVADKTPYLSVEEITRKVFIGPTRLGHPCFFCSEDIKLGNLTIPHGERIMFNSVEEVSGIMTVNCGVVRESQSHSFTLPLSQEGKFYECKDDQIYTLKEIAEWKIPKSRQRIVKFTNILNTWEFASLLPRNFDGCLSLTPIYEVQAVMKFRKDIVHILSDLDIEVKDVTDCSDINCFLQLLSMEDIFERTSKEFPLVAEIIEGPIGNQQLHSLLHPGKEVVIHKKCQATRILASEIRSDSHKRHFLIPTSYKGKSEKEQLHVVATKAFESPHEELFSVSTGDQFLVQQRQTSEVLYQWKKKVIDVLACEQILNDEYMKVLLPMYMEGGFVEVIHDKGQYQLSELCKEFRLPFNVKVSVRDLSIGKDVLAATPGLQLEEEITDSYLLISSLHDPVDSWEIPVYRLNMSVQLLSKHGEETISSPTHTILEEITEQQYYMVRRYENQAFHPPPRPPKKPPTPEPMASLLTGLKQSVSDTPRAMKVGCYVYGGYGQVVHM
;
A
#
# COMPACT_ATOMS: atom_id res chain seq x y z
N LEU A 1 9.31 -30.18 -32.71
CA LEU A 1 8.27 -30.03 -31.66
C LEU A 1 8.96 -29.55 -30.40
N PHE A 2 9.18 -28.25 -30.28
CA PHE A 2 9.59 -27.65 -29.01
C PHE A 2 8.33 -27.56 -28.16
N GLY A 3 8.22 -28.41 -27.14
CA GLY A 3 7.14 -28.32 -26.17
C GLY A 3 7.29 -27.00 -25.41
N VAL A 4 6.43 -26.02 -25.73
CA VAL A 4 6.29 -24.79 -24.96
C VAL A 4 5.18 -25.03 -23.96
N THR A 5 5.51 -24.99 -22.67
CA THR A 5 4.52 -24.96 -21.61
C THR A 5 4.04 -23.53 -21.46
N LEU A 6 2.82 -23.28 -21.92
CA LEU A 6 2.12 -22.01 -21.71
C LEU A 6 1.35 -22.13 -20.40
N ASN A 7 1.98 -21.78 -19.28
CA ASN A 7 1.20 -21.38 -18.10
C ASN A 7 0.70 -19.97 -18.38
N ALA A 8 -0.44 -19.88 -19.09
CA ALA A 8 -1.05 -18.61 -19.45
C ALA A 8 -1.64 -17.94 -18.20
N CYS A 9 -0.80 -17.31 -17.39
CA CYS A 9 -1.27 -16.29 -16.49
C CYS A 9 -1.43 -15.01 -17.31
N ILE A 10 -2.65 -14.71 -17.74
CA ILE A 10 -2.98 -13.40 -18.35
C ILE A 10 -3.02 -12.39 -17.21
N PHE A 11 -1.85 -11.95 -16.78
CA PHE A 11 -1.75 -10.76 -15.94
C PHE A 11 -1.74 -9.53 -16.84
N PRO A 12 -2.50 -8.47 -16.52
CA PRO A 12 -2.22 -7.16 -17.07
C PRO A 12 -0.80 -6.76 -16.63
N LYS A 13 0.20 -6.89 -17.51
CA LYS A 13 1.47 -6.20 -17.30
C LYS A 13 1.23 -4.73 -17.64
N CYS A 14 1.09 -3.91 -16.62
CA CYS A 14 1.49 -2.52 -16.81
C CYS A 14 3.01 -2.50 -17.04
N CYS A 15 3.37 -2.51 -18.33
CA CYS A 15 4.62 -2.05 -18.94
C CYS A 15 5.89 -2.90 -18.75
N SER A 16 6.29 -3.55 -19.84
CA SER A 16 7.68 -3.96 -20.12
C SER A 16 8.60 -2.75 -20.40
N SER A 17 8.04 -1.53 -20.55
CA SER A 17 8.78 -0.26 -20.52
C SER A 17 8.95 0.34 -19.11
N ILE A 18 8.41 -0.32 -18.08
CA ILE A 18 8.68 -0.05 -16.65
C ILE A 18 9.81 -0.97 -16.13
N LYS A 19 10.73 -1.41 -17.00
CA LYS A 19 12.05 -1.86 -16.51
C LYS A 19 12.85 -0.73 -15.82
N TYR A 20 12.39 0.53 -15.92
CA TYR A 20 13.08 1.72 -15.41
C TYR A 20 12.23 2.64 -14.52
N CYS A 21 10.98 2.31 -14.19
CA CYS A 21 10.15 3.16 -13.33
C CYS A 21 9.47 2.34 -12.23
N PHE A 22 10.24 2.00 -11.19
CA PHE A 22 9.68 1.83 -9.86
C PHE A 22 8.98 3.14 -9.45
N CYS A 23 7.80 3.44 -9.99
CA CYS A 23 7.01 4.58 -9.55
C CYS A 23 6.43 4.22 -8.17
N LEU A 24 7.25 4.46 -7.15
CA LEU A 24 7.04 4.22 -5.72
C LEU A 24 6.02 5.22 -5.13
N GLY A 25 4.90 5.42 -5.81
CA GLY A 25 3.94 6.48 -5.51
C GLY A 25 2.54 5.97 -5.21
N LEU A 26 1.97 6.46 -4.10
CA LEU A 26 0.56 6.32 -3.79
C LEU A 26 -0.30 7.16 -4.77
N CYS A 27 -1.38 6.56 -5.24
CA CYS A 27 -2.21 7.06 -6.34
C CYS A 27 -3.69 7.07 -5.96
N LYS A 28 -4.44 8.03 -6.49
CA LYS A 28 -5.92 8.04 -6.47
C LYS A 28 -6.45 7.74 -7.87
N ILE A 29 -7.51 6.95 -7.94
CA ILE A 29 -8.16 6.64 -9.21
C ILE A 29 -9.04 7.82 -9.63
N VAL A 30 -8.97 8.17 -10.91
CA VAL A 30 -9.94 9.05 -11.55
C VAL A 30 -11.03 8.17 -12.15
N ALA A 31 -12.27 8.38 -11.72
CA ALA A 31 -13.43 7.65 -12.22
C ALA A 31 -13.58 7.80 -13.74
N ASP A 32 -13.81 6.68 -14.43
CA ASP A 32 -14.08 6.69 -15.86
C ASP A 32 -15.42 7.39 -16.12
N LYS A 33 -15.41 8.32 -17.09
CA LYS A 33 -16.60 9.06 -17.52
C LYS A 33 -17.45 8.26 -18.50
N THR A 34 -16.88 7.20 -19.07
CA THR A 34 -17.55 6.35 -20.07
C THR A 34 -18.45 5.35 -19.34
N PRO A 35 -19.77 5.36 -19.58
CA PRO A 35 -20.65 4.41 -18.92
C PRO A 35 -20.41 2.98 -19.40
N TYR A 36 -20.79 2.02 -18.56
CA TYR A 36 -21.07 0.64 -18.96
C TYR A 36 -22.56 0.54 -19.29
N LEU A 37 -22.92 -0.23 -20.31
CA LEU A 37 -24.29 -0.30 -20.84
C LEU A 37 -25.13 -1.43 -20.22
N SER A 38 -24.48 -2.36 -19.52
CA SER A 38 -25.16 -3.44 -18.81
C SER A 38 -24.31 -3.94 -17.64
N VAL A 39 -24.96 -4.66 -16.72
CA VAL A 39 -24.29 -5.38 -15.64
C VAL A 39 -23.34 -6.45 -16.21
N GLU A 40 -23.71 -7.12 -17.31
CA GLU A 40 -22.83 -8.05 -18.01
C GLU A 40 -21.53 -7.39 -18.53
N GLU A 41 -21.60 -6.16 -19.06
CA GLU A 41 -20.40 -5.46 -19.50
C GLU A 41 -19.46 -5.20 -18.32
N ILE A 42 -20.03 -4.82 -17.16
CA ILE A 42 -19.26 -4.59 -15.93
C ILE A 42 -18.58 -5.87 -15.48
N THR A 43 -19.31 -6.98 -15.34
CA THR A 43 -18.72 -8.24 -14.85
C THR A 43 -17.67 -8.82 -15.79
N ARG A 44 -17.77 -8.55 -17.11
CA ARG A 44 -16.75 -8.95 -18.09
C ARG A 44 -15.48 -8.09 -18.02
N LYS A 45 -15.62 -6.77 -17.77
CA LYS A 45 -14.52 -5.80 -17.90
C LYS A 45 -13.90 -5.37 -16.58
N VAL A 46 -14.64 -5.41 -15.48
CA VAL A 46 -14.23 -4.89 -14.17
C VAL A 46 -14.06 -6.06 -13.20
N PHE A 47 -12.95 -6.07 -12.48
CA PHE A 47 -12.71 -7.05 -11.43
C PHE A 47 -13.59 -6.74 -10.21
N ILE A 48 -14.29 -7.76 -9.72
CA ILE A 48 -15.05 -7.71 -8.47
C ILE A 48 -14.28 -8.59 -7.49
N GLY A 49 -13.53 -7.94 -6.58
CA GLY A 49 -12.66 -8.65 -5.65
C GLY A 49 -13.41 -9.26 -4.47
N PRO A 50 -12.79 -10.20 -3.74
CA PRO A 50 -13.40 -10.84 -2.57
C PRO A 50 -13.37 -9.96 -1.31
N THR A 51 -12.56 -8.89 -1.32
CA THR A 51 -12.45 -7.95 -0.21
C THR A 51 -13.19 -6.66 -0.53
N ARG A 52 -13.68 -5.98 0.52
CA ARG A 52 -14.41 -4.70 0.39
C ARG A 52 -13.65 -3.64 -0.43
N LEU A 53 -12.33 -3.64 -0.39
CA LEU A 53 -11.50 -2.72 -1.19
C LEU A 53 -11.57 -3.01 -2.69
N GLY A 54 -11.73 -4.30 -3.02
CA GLY A 54 -11.93 -4.84 -4.37
C GLY A 54 -13.34 -4.67 -4.92
N HIS A 55 -14.31 -4.21 -4.14
CA HIS A 55 -15.70 -4.05 -4.59
C HIS A 55 -15.85 -2.74 -5.40
N PRO A 56 -16.12 -2.79 -6.71
CA PRO A 56 -16.34 -1.59 -7.49
C PRO A 56 -17.70 -0.99 -7.16
N CYS A 57 -17.81 0.32 -7.33
CA CYS A 57 -19.02 1.07 -7.02
C CYS A 57 -19.49 1.84 -8.24
N PHE A 58 -20.78 1.69 -8.56
CA PHE A 58 -21.41 2.32 -9.72
C PHE A 58 -22.69 3.04 -9.31
N PHE A 59 -23.13 3.97 -10.14
CA PHE A 59 -24.49 4.51 -10.08
C PHE A 59 -25.12 4.43 -11.47
N CYS A 60 -26.42 4.20 -11.52
CA CYS A 60 -27.17 4.20 -12.78
C CYS A 60 -27.74 5.60 -13.04
N SER A 61 -27.81 6.01 -14.31
CA SER A 61 -28.50 7.25 -14.69
C SER A 61 -30.03 7.16 -14.64
N GLU A 62 -30.57 5.95 -14.53
CA GLU A 62 -32.00 5.67 -14.52
C GLU A 62 -32.36 4.91 -13.23
N ASP A 63 -33.62 5.01 -12.82
CA ASP A 63 -34.12 4.28 -11.66
C ASP A 63 -34.19 2.78 -11.99
N ILE A 64 -33.56 1.94 -11.15
CA ILE A 64 -33.63 0.49 -11.28
C ILE A 64 -34.78 -0.02 -10.42
N LYS A 65 -35.75 -0.67 -11.05
CA LYS A 65 -36.90 -1.28 -10.38
C LYS A 65 -36.69 -2.79 -10.26
N LEU A 66 -36.50 -3.26 -9.03
CA LEU A 66 -36.25 -4.67 -8.72
C LEU A 66 -37.32 -5.19 -7.75
N GLY A 67 -38.44 -5.66 -8.29
CA GLY A 67 -39.58 -6.10 -7.48
C GLY A 67 -40.05 -4.98 -6.53
N ASN A 68 -39.88 -5.19 -5.22
CA ASN A 68 -40.27 -4.23 -4.18
C ASN A 68 -39.19 -3.17 -3.88
N LEU A 69 -37.98 -3.33 -4.41
CA LEU A 69 -36.88 -2.40 -4.22
C LEU A 69 -36.75 -1.49 -5.43
N THR A 70 -36.75 -0.17 -5.20
CA THR A 70 -36.38 0.81 -6.22
C THR A 70 -35.06 1.45 -5.81
N ILE A 71 -34.11 1.48 -6.74
CA ILE A 71 -32.82 2.14 -6.61
C ILE A 71 -32.91 3.42 -7.45
N PRO A 72 -33.11 4.60 -6.83
CA PRO A 72 -33.11 5.86 -7.55
C PRO A 72 -31.82 6.09 -8.34
N HIS A 73 -31.96 6.81 -9.45
CA HIS A 73 -30.83 7.28 -10.25
C HIS A 73 -29.81 8.01 -9.36
N GLY A 74 -28.53 7.84 -9.67
CA GLY A 74 -27.43 8.43 -8.91
C GLY A 74 -27.15 7.79 -7.55
N GLU A 75 -27.94 6.80 -7.11
CA GLU A 75 -27.61 6.05 -5.88
C GLU A 75 -26.39 5.15 -6.09
N ARG A 76 -25.51 5.13 -5.09
CA ARG A 76 -24.26 4.35 -5.13
C ARG A 76 -24.53 2.88 -4.81
N ILE A 77 -24.30 2.04 -5.81
CA ILE A 77 -24.41 0.58 -5.76
C ILE A 77 -23.00 -0.01 -5.66
N MET A 78 -22.76 -0.83 -4.63
CA MET A 78 -21.53 -1.60 -4.47
C MET A 78 -21.73 -3.01 -5.03
N PHE A 79 -20.81 -3.49 -5.86
CA PHE A 79 -20.87 -4.84 -6.44
C PHE A 79 -19.95 -5.74 -5.60
N ASN A 80 -20.52 -6.77 -4.97
CA ASN A 80 -19.82 -7.60 -3.99
C ASN A 80 -19.29 -8.91 -4.58
N SER A 81 -20.13 -9.64 -5.30
CA SER A 81 -19.81 -10.97 -5.85
C SER A 81 -20.72 -11.29 -7.03
N VAL A 82 -20.23 -12.14 -7.94
CA VAL A 82 -21.04 -12.74 -9.01
C VAL A 82 -21.49 -14.11 -8.53
N GLU A 83 -22.79 -14.38 -8.56
CA GLU A 83 -23.41 -15.57 -7.99
C GLU A 83 -24.45 -16.15 -8.96
N GLU A 84 -24.56 -17.48 -9.00
CA GLU A 84 -25.63 -18.16 -9.74
C GLU A 84 -26.81 -18.43 -8.80
N VAL A 85 -27.95 -17.79 -9.08
CA VAL A 85 -29.18 -17.96 -8.30
C VAL A 85 -30.27 -18.47 -9.22
N SER A 86 -30.77 -19.68 -8.92
CA SER A 86 -31.84 -20.33 -9.70
C SER A 86 -31.52 -20.49 -11.20
N GLY A 87 -30.26 -20.78 -11.54
CA GLY A 87 -29.80 -20.94 -12.93
C GLY A 87 -29.57 -19.63 -13.69
N ILE A 88 -29.74 -18.48 -13.01
CA ILE A 88 -29.50 -17.16 -13.58
C ILE A 88 -28.25 -16.58 -12.91
N MET A 89 -27.29 -16.15 -13.74
CA MET A 89 -26.14 -15.41 -13.25
C MET A 89 -26.59 -14.02 -12.80
N THR A 90 -26.28 -13.69 -11.56
CA THR A 90 -26.62 -12.42 -10.90
C THR A 90 -25.39 -11.84 -10.21
N VAL A 91 -25.46 -10.55 -9.89
CA VAL A 91 -24.46 -9.86 -9.06
C VAL A 91 -25.09 -9.49 -7.74
N ASN A 92 -24.48 -9.94 -6.65
CA ASN A 92 -24.80 -9.52 -5.30
C ASN A 92 -24.31 -8.07 -5.12
N CYS A 93 -25.27 -7.19 -4.86
CA CYS A 93 -25.06 -5.76 -4.76
C CYS A 93 -25.47 -5.26 -3.37
N GLY A 94 -24.83 -4.19 -2.90
CA GLY A 94 -25.15 -3.51 -1.66
C GLY A 94 -25.39 -2.01 -1.86
N VAL A 95 -26.40 -1.46 -1.20
CA VAL A 95 -26.60 -0.02 -1.03
C VAL A 95 -26.60 0.31 0.46
N VAL A 96 -26.13 1.51 0.81
CA VAL A 96 -26.13 1.98 2.20
C VAL A 96 -27.11 3.14 2.33
N ARG A 97 -28.15 2.93 3.12
CA ARG A 97 -29.20 3.92 3.41
C ARG A 97 -29.27 4.11 4.93
N GLU A 98 -29.24 5.35 5.41
CA GLU A 98 -29.40 5.66 6.85
C GLU A 98 -28.45 4.84 7.78
N SER A 99 -27.22 4.57 7.32
CA SER A 99 -26.22 3.72 8.01
C SER A 99 -26.57 2.23 8.11
N GLN A 100 -27.60 1.77 7.42
CA GLN A 100 -27.94 0.36 7.23
C GLN A 100 -27.52 -0.10 5.84
N SER A 101 -26.98 -1.32 5.76
CA SER A 101 -26.59 -1.94 4.49
C SER A 101 -27.73 -2.84 4.02
N HIS A 102 -28.22 -2.60 2.81
CA HIS A 102 -29.22 -3.44 2.15
C HIS A 102 -28.58 -4.17 0.98
N SER A 103 -28.66 -5.50 0.99
CA SER A 103 -28.18 -6.34 -0.10
C SER A 103 -29.33 -6.75 -1.01
N PHE A 104 -29.06 -6.83 -2.31
CA PHE A 104 -29.99 -7.26 -3.36
C PHE A 104 -29.20 -7.84 -4.53
N THR A 105 -29.88 -8.50 -5.47
CA THR A 105 -29.24 -9.11 -6.64
C THR A 105 -29.66 -8.40 -7.93
N LEU A 106 -28.70 -8.15 -8.82
CA LEU A 106 -28.95 -7.65 -10.17
C LEU A 106 -28.68 -8.76 -11.20
N PRO A 107 -29.61 -9.07 -12.11
CA PRO A 107 -29.32 -10.01 -13.19
C PRO A 107 -28.30 -9.42 -14.16
N LEU A 108 -27.47 -10.28 -14.76
CA LEU A 108 -26.48 -9.84 -15.77
C LEU A 108 -27.14 -9.17 -16.98
N SER A 109 -28.37 -9.56 -17.32
CA SER A 109 -29.18 -8.96 -18.38
C SER A 109 -29.72 -7.56 -18.04
N GLN A 110 -29.47 -7.03 -16.84
CA GLN A 110 -29.86 -5.67 -16.48
C GLN A 110 -29.10 -4.66 -17.34
N GLU A 111 -29.82 -4.03 -18.26
CA GLU A 111 -29.35 -2.90 -19.07
C GLU A 111 -29.48 -1.59 -18.30
N GLY A 112 -28.64 -0.62 -18.65
CA GLY A 112 -28.65 0.72 -18.06
C GLY A 112 -27.30 1.40 -18.24
N LYS A 113 -27.25 2.73 -18.10
CA LYS A 113 -25.98 3.47 -18.15
C LYS A 113 -25.39 3.56 -16.73
N PHE A 114 -24.44 2.68 -16.46
CA PHE A 114 -23.73 2.60 -15.19
C PHE A 114 -22.43 3.39 -15.25
N TYR A 115 -22.28 4.36 -14.35
CA TYR A 115 -21.09 5.19 -14.23
C TYR A 115 -20.29 4.81 -12.98
N GLU A 116 -18.97 4.81 -13.11
CA GLU A 116 -18.07 4.53 -11.98
C GLU A 116 -18.19 5.66 -10.94
N CYS A 117 -18.36 5.30 -9.68
CA CYS A 117 -18.38 6.26 -8.58
C CYS A 117 -16.98 6.83 -8.35
N LYS A 118 -16.92 8.08 -7.86
CA LYS A 118 -15.66 8.63 -7.34
C LYS A 118 -15.15 7.78 -6.19
N ASP A 119 -13.86 7.46 -6.26
CA ASP A 119 -13.16 6.69 -5.24
C ASP A 119 -12.13 7.59 -4.55
N ASP A 120 -12.35 7.86 -3.26
CA ASP A 120 -11.46 8.69 -2.44
C ASP A 120 -10.29 7.90 -1.85
N GLN A 121 -10.25 6.58 -2.09
CA GLN A 121 -9.21 5.70 -1.60
C GLN A 121 -7.88 5.93 -2.31
N ILE A 122 -6.81 5.60 -1.59
CA ILE A 122 -5.44 5.66 -2.07
C ILE A 122 -4.99 4.24 -2.33
N TYR A 123 -4.38 4.03 -3.49
CA TYR A 123 -3.92 2.75 -4.00
C TYR A 123 -2.47 2.83 -4.43
N THR A 124 -1.81 1.69 -4.38
CA THR A 124 -0.52 1.47 -5.00
C THR A 124 -0.69 1.17 -6.49
N LEU A 125 0.36 1.38 -7.30
CA LEU A 125 0.31 0.99 -8.71
C LEU A 125 0.14 -0.53 -8.89
N LYS A 126 0.66 -1.36 -7.97
CA LYS A 126 0.47 -2.82 -7.96
C LYS A 126 -1.02 -3.16 -7.85
N GLU A 127 -1.70 -2.65 -6.82
CA GLU A 127 -3.15 -2.85 -6.64
C GLU A 127 -3.96 -2.34 -7.84
N ILE A 128 -3.56 -1.19 -8.39
CA ILE A 128 -4.25 -0.64 -9.55
C ILE A 128 -4.12 -1.58 -10.74
N ALA A 129 -2.90 -2.03 -11.05
CA ALA A 129 -2.62 -2.92 -12.16
C ALA A 129 -3.31 -4.27 -12.02
N GLU A 130 -3.29 -4.86 -10.82
CA GLU A 130 -3.87 -6.18 -10.57
C GLU A 130 -5.39 -6.19 -10.70
N TRP A 131 -6.08 -5.16 -10.18
CA TRP A 131 -7.54 -5.28 -10.02
C TRP A 131 -8.35 -3.98 -10.17
N LYS A 132 -7.75 -2.84 -10.53
CA LYS A 132 -8.52 -1.59 -10.79
C LYS A 132 -8.46 -1.08 -12.23
N ILE A 133 -7.63 -1.65 -13.10
CA ILE A 133 -7.64 -1.33 -14.54
C ILE A 133 -8.72 -2.18 -15.22
N PRO A 134 -9.78 -1.58 -15.80
CA PRO A 134 -10.78 -2.35 -16.53
C PRO A 134 -10.17 -2.94 -17.80
N LYS A 135 -10.56 -4.17 -18.15
CA LYS A 135 -10.15 -4.79 -19.43
C LYS A 135 -10.56 -3.89 -20.58
N SER A 136 -9.67 -3.73 -21.56
CA SER A 136 -9.87 -2.91 -22.77
C SER A 136 -10.11 -1.41 -22.56
N ARG A 137 -9.88 -0.87 -21.35
CA ARG A 137 -9.96 0.58 -21.08
C ARG A 137 -8.65 1.09 -20.49
N GLN A 138 -8.35 2.37 -20.72
CA GLN A 138 -7.28 3.07 -20.00
C GLN A 138 -7.77 3.49 -18.62
N ARG A 139 -6.85 3.54 -17.65
CA ARG A 139 -7.11 3.99 -16.29
C ARG A 139 -6.29 5.24 -15.99
N ILE A 140 -6.97 6.33 -15.65
CA ILE A 140 -6.30 7.55 -15.22
C ILE A 140 -6.12 7.53 -13.71
N VAL A 141 -4.91 7.83 -13.25
CA VAL A 141 -4.58 7.93 -11.82
C VAL A 141 -3.88 9.24 -11.54
N LYS A 142 -4.10 9.79 -10.34
CA LYS A 142 -3.46 11.00 -9.86
C LYS A 142 -2.55 10.67 -8.69
N PHE A 143 -1.28 11.04 -8.77
CA PHE A 143 -0.37 10.85 -7.66
C PHE A 143 -0.75 11.76 -6.49
N THR A 144 -0.75 11.21 -5.28
CA THR A 144 -1.03 11.99 -4.06
C THR A 144 0.22 12.68 -3.52
N ASN A 145 1.42 12.20 -3.87
CA ASN A 145 2.68 12.67 -3.28
C ASN A 145 3.75 12.96 -4.36
N ILE A 146 3.43 13.81 -5.34
CA ILE A 146 4.33 14.17 -6.47
C ILE A 146 5.57 14.94 -6.00
N LEU A 147 5.53 15.54 -4.81
CA LEU A 147 6.41 16.64 -4.46
C LEU A 147 7.80 16.23 -3.97
N ASN A 148 8.04 15.01 -3.47
CA ASN A 148 9.22 14.78 -2.62
C ASN A 148 10.15 13.63 -3.03
N THR A 149 9.87 12.89 -4.10
CA THR A 149 10.82 11.89 -4.62
C THR A 149 11.73 12.57 -5.66
N TRP A 150 12.77 13.27 -5.18
CA TRP A 150 13.76 13.99 -5.99
C TRP A 150 14.36 13.15 -7.12
N GLU A 151 14.40 11.82 -6.95
CA GLU A 151 14.92 10.87 -7.94
C GLU A 151 14.08 10.78 -9.22
N PHE A 152 12.77 11.12 -9.18
CA PHE A 152 11.87 11.06 -10.34
C PHE A 152 11.54 12.43 -10.95
N ALA A 153 11.84 13.52 -10.23
CA ALA A 153 11.62 14.88 -10.74
C ALA A 153 12.39 15.14 -12.06
N SER A 154 13.50 14.42 -12.27
CA SER A 154 14.30 14.48 -13.50
C SER A 154 13.73 13.66 -14.67
N LEU A 155 12.85 12.67 -14.39
CA LEU A 155 12.24 11.78 -15.38
C LEU A 155 10.84 12.25 -15.83
N LEU A 156 10.22 13.15 -15.06
CA LEU A 156 8.89 13.66 -15.36
C LEU A 156 8.96 14.90 -16.28
N PRO A 157 8.05 15.03 -17.26
CA PRO A 157 7.97 16.23 -18.09
C PRO A 157 7.79 17.49 -17.25
N ARG A 158 8.41 18.61 -17.64
CA ARG A 158 8.35 19.91 -16.93
C ARG A 158 6.93 20.44 -16.65
N ASN A 159 5.92 19.95 -17.38
CA ASN A 159 4.51 20.34 -17.25
C ASN A 159 3.62 19.19 -16.78
N PHE A 160 4.17 18.24 -16.01
CA PHE A 160 3.41 17.12 -15.49
C PHE A 160 2.29 17.60 -14.55
N ASP A 161 1.04 17.33 -14.90
CA ASP A 161 -0.16 17.74 -14.16
C ASP A 161 -0.49 16.81 -12.96
N GLY A 162 0.39 15.86 -12.70
CA GLY A 162 0.24 14.87 -11.63
C GLY A 162 -0.59 13.66 -11.99
N CYS A 163 -1.04 13.53 -13.25
CA CYS A 163 -1.88 12.42 -13.70
C CYS A 163 -1.13 11.48 -14.64
N LEU A 164 -1.31 10.16 -14.45
CA LEU A 164 -0.84 9.13 -15.38
C LEU A 164 -2.03 8.46 -16.07
N SER A 165 -1.90 8.22 -17.37
CA SER A 165 -2.78 7.30 -18.09
C SER A 165 -2.12 5.93 -18.16
N LEU A 166 -2.71 4.97 -17.46
CA LEU A 166 -2.27 3.58 -17.44
C LEU A 166 -3.05 2.81 -18.51
N THR A 167 -2.34 2.26 -19.49
CA THR A 167 -2.93 1.37 -20.50
C THR A 167 -2.42 -0.04 -20.23
N PRO A 168 -3.31 -1.04 -20.08
CA PRO A 168 -2.88 -2.41 -19.87
C PRO A 168 -2.21 -2.94 -21.14
N ILE A 169 -1.02 -3.51 -21.01
CA ILE A 169 -0.34 -4.26 -22.06
C ILE A 169 -0.32 -5.71 -21.59
N TYR A 170 -0.99 -6.60 -22.31
CA TYR A 170 -0.98 -8.00 -21.94
C TYR A 170 0.31 -8.64 -22.44
N GLU A 171 0.88 -9.52 -21.65
CA GLU A 171 2.08 -10.28 -22.03
C GLU A 171 1.86 -11.71 -21.57
N VAL A 172 2.13 -12.65 -22.47
CA VAL A 172 2.08 -14.06 -22.16
C VAL A 172 3.49 -14.49 -21.76
N GLN A 173 3.61 -15.00 -20.54
CA GLN A 173 4.84 -15.62 -20.07
C GLN A 173 4.77 -17.13 -20.35
N ALA A 174 5.74 -17.64 -21.11
CA ALA A 174 5.89 -19.06 -21.38
C ALA A 174 7.15 -19.57 -20.69
N VAL A 175 7.05 -20.64 -19.91
CA VAL A 175 8.19 -21.24 -19.22
C VAL A 175 8.69 -22.42 -20.05
N MET A 176 9.94 -22.36 -20.52
CA MET A 176 10.48 -23.44 -21.34
C MET A 176 11.07 -24.55 -20.46
N LYS A 177 10.54 -25.78 -20.57
CA LYS A 177 11.00 -26.94 -19.77
C LYS A 177 12.51 -27.17 -19.78
N PHE A 178 13.15 -27.06 -20.95
CA PHE A 178 14.55 -27.45 -21.12
C PHE A 178 15.55 -26.32 -20.90
N ARG A 179 15.15 -25.06 -21.14
CA ARG A 179 16.01 -23.89 -20.90
C ARG A 179 15.83 -23.31 -19.52
N LYS A 180 14.70 -23.63 -18.85
CA LYS A 180 14.27 -23.05 -17.57
C LYS A 180 14.24 -21.52 -17.59
N ASP A 181 14.07 -20.96 -18.78
CA ASP A 181 13.93 -19.53 -19.03
C ASP A 181 12.45 -19.18 -19.21
N ILE A 182 12.10 -17.97 -18.80
CA ILE A 182 10.80 -17.37 -19.06
C ILE A 182 10.90 -16.57 -20.36
N VAL A 183 10.10 -16.99 -21.34
CA VAL A 183 9.93 -16.28 -22.61
C VAL A 183 8.75 -15.35 -22.47
N HIS A 184 8.99 -14.09 -22.80
CA HIS A 184 8.01 -13.02 -22.74
C HIS A 184 7.46 -12.78 -24.14
N ILE A 185 6.19 -13.13 -24.37
CA ILE A 185 5.49 -12.97 -25.64
C ILE A 185 4.54 -11.78 -25.50
N LEU A 186 4.79 -10.73 -26.27
CA LEU A 186 3.97 -9.53 -26.27
C LEU A 186 2.60 -9.81 -26.93
N SER A 187 1.58 -9.04 -26.55
CA SER A 187 0.19 -9.21 -27.01
C SER A 187 -0.09 -8.74 -28.44
N ASP A 188 0.91 -8.21 -29.14
CA ASP A 188 0.83 -7.87 -30.57
C ASP A 188 0.94 -9.11 -31.48
N LEU A 189 1.18 -10.29 -30.92
CA LEU A 189 1.15 -11.57 -31.61
C LEU A 189 -0.24 -12.23 -31.51
N ASP A 190 -0.72 -12.76 -32.63
CA ASP A 190 -1.91 -13.61 -32.65
C ASP A 190 -1.58 -14.95 -31.99
N ILE A 191 -2.08 -15.16 -30.76
CA ILE A 191 -1.85 -16.39 -29.98
C ILE A 191 -3.07 -17.30 -30.08
N GLU A 192 -2.91 -18.44 -30.73
CA GLU A 192 -3.90 -19.53 -30.69
C GLU A 192 -3.55 -20.48 -29.54
N VAL A 193 -4.47 -20.61 -28.57
CA VAL A 193 -4.32 -21.58 -27.48
C VAL A 193 -5.00 -22.88 -27.89
N LYS A 194 -4.19 -23.94 -28.04
CA LYS A 194 -4.68 -25.28 -28.31
C LYS A 194 -4.53 -26.14 -27.07
N ASP A 195 -5.62 -26.74 -26.62
CA ASP A 195 -5.56 -27.75 -25.55
C ASP A 195 -4.86 -29.00 -26.08
N VAL A 196 -3.82 -29.41 -25.37
CA VAL A 196 -3.01 -30.60 -25.68
C VAL A 196 -2.95 -31.57 -24.49
N THR A 197 -3.78 -31.33 -23.45
CA THR A 197 -3.85 -32.14 -22.23
C THR A 197 -4.11 -33.62 -22.55
N ASP A 198 -4.99 -33.90 -23.52
CA ASP A 198 -5.30 -35.29 -23.94
C ASP A 198 -4.17 -35.96 -24.75
N CYS A 199 -3.20 -35.17 -25.21
CA CYS A 199 -2.14 -35.60 -26.13
C CYS A 199 -0.74 -35.58 -25.49
N SER A 200 -0.63 -35.16 -24.22
CA SER A 200 0.65 -34.87 -23.56
C SER A 200 0.65 -35.34 -22.11
N ASP A 201 1.77 -35.89 -21.63
CA ASP A 201 1.94 -36.19 -20.20
C ASP A 201 1.94 -34.87 -19.40
N ILE A 202 1.11 -34.78 -18.35
CA ILE A 202 1.04 -33.61 -17.46
C ILE A 202 2.41 -33.31 -16.82
N ASN A 203 3.27 -34.33 -16.65
CA ASN A 203 4.65 -34.16 -16.17
C ASN A 203 5.57 -33.42 -17.18
N CYS A 204 5.08 -33.12 -18.38
CA CYS A 204 5.76 -32.27 -19.35
C CYS A 204 5.70 -30.78 -19.04
N PHE A 205 4.82 -30.35 -18.14
CA PHE A 205 4.62 -28.94 -17.83
C PHE A 205 5.36 -28.54 -16.56
N LEU A 206 6.19 -27.49 -16.64
CA LEU A 206 6.77 -26.88 -15.44
C LEU A 206 5.68 -26.10 -14.72
N GLN A 207 5.47 -26.36 -13.42
CA GLN A 207 4.61 -25.52 -12.58
C GLN A 207 5.49 -24.51 -11.83
N LEU A 208 5.33 -23.23 -12.16
CA LEU A 208 5.96 -22.13 -11.45
C LEU A 208 5.05 -21.72 -10.29
N LEU A 209 5.59 -21.61 -9.09
CA LEU A 209 4.87 -21.21 -7.89
C LEU A 209 5.48 -19.92 -7.34
N SER A 210 4.62 -18.97 -6.98
CA SER A 210 4.99 -17.81 -6.18
C SER A 210 5.19 -18.21 -4.71
N MET A 211 5.79 -17.30 -3.93
CA MET A 211 5.90 -17.48 -2.48
C MET A 211 4.52 -17.57 -1.80
N GLU A 212 3.52 -16.88 -2.33
CA GLU A 212 2.14 -16.91 -1.87
C GLU A 212 1.52 -18.30 -2.11
N ASP A 213 1.67 -18.85 -3.32
CA ASP A 213 1.19 -20.21 -3.66
C ASP A 213 1.78 -21.28 -2.73
N ILE A 214 3.07 -21.16 -2.39
CA ILE A 214 3.74 -22.07 -1.46
C ILE A 214 3.19 -21.91 -0.04
N PHE A 215 2.91 -20.68 0.38
CA PHE A 215 2.38 -20.40 1.72
C PHE A 215 0.95 -20.93 1.90
N GLU A 216 0.14 -20.91 0.84
CA GLU A 216 -1.22 -21.46 0.80
C GLU A 216 -1.26 -22.99 0.87
N ARG A 217 -0.17 -23.70 0.54
CA ARG A 217 -0.09 -25.16 0.66
C ARG A 217 -0.28 -25.65 2.09
N THR A 218 -0.65 -26.91 2.24
CA THR A 218 -0.90 -27.49 3.56
C THR A 218 0.42 -27.70 4.32
N SER A 219 0.40 -27.51 5.63
CA SER A 219 1.62 -27.66 6.45
C SER A 219 2.24 -29.06 6.42
N LYS A 220 1.49 -30.07 5.97
CA LYS A 220 1.93 -31.47 5.86
C LYS A 220 2.83 -31.73 4.64
N GLU A 221 2.84 -30.82 3.67
CA GLU A 221 3.65 -30.95 2.46
C GLU A 221 5.10 -30.51 2.68
N PHE A 222 5.38 -29.81 3.78
CA PHE A 222 6.72 -29.37 4.14
C PHE A 222 7.50 -30.50 4.83
N PRO A 223 8.84 -30.57 4.66
CA PRO A 223 9.70 -29.66 3.90
C PRO A 223 9.65 -29.90 2.37
N LEU A 224 9.71 -28.80 1.60
CA LEU A 224 9.68 -28.82 0.13
C LEU A 224 11.07 -28.49 -0.43
N VAL A 225 11.52 -29.24 -1.44
CA VAL A 225 12.71 -28.89 -2.21
C VAL A 225 12.28 -28.15 -3.47
N ALA A 226 12.86 -26.97 -3.71
CA ALA A 226 12.50 -26.14 -4.85
C ALA A 226 13.73 -25.56 -5.54
N GLU A 227 13.64 -25.38 -6.86
CA GLU A 227 14.63 -24.64 -7.66
C GLU A 227 14.12 -23.22 -7.89
N ILE A 228 14.98 -22.24 -7.69
CA ILE A 228 14.68 -20.83 -7.92
C ILE A 228 14.71 -20.56 -9.43
N ILE A 229 13.60 -20.10 -10.00
CA ILE A 229 13.52 -19.73 -11.42
C ILE A 229 13.71 -18.22 -11.57
N GLU A 230 12.99 -17.43 -10.78
CA GLU A 230 13.18 -15.98 -10.66
C GLU A 230 13.49 -15.62 -9.20
N GLY A 231 14.65 -15.00 -8.99
CA GLY A 231 15.09 -14.53 -7.67
C GLY A 231 14.62 -13.11 -7.34
N PRO A 232 14.73 -12.68 -6.08
CA PRO A 232 14.32 -11.35 -5.67
C PRO A 232 15.20 -10.25 -6.28
N ILE A 233 14.56 -9.16 -6.68
CA ILE A 233 15.21 -7.98 -7.26
C ILE A 233 15.56 -7.01 -6.12
N GLY A 234 16.85 -6.68 -5.97
CA GLY A 234 17.30 -5.53 -5.17
C GLY A 234 17.76 -5.81 -3.73
N ASN A 235 17.66 -7.03 -3.20
CA ASN A 235 18.13 -7.33 -1.84
C ASN A 235 19.54 -7.95 -1.82
N GLN A 236 20.56 -7.08 -1.72
CA GLN A 236 22.00 -7.42 -1.64
C GLN A 236 22.34 -8.56 -0.67
N GLN A 237 21.63 -8.69 0.46
CA GLN A 237 21.92 -9.69 1.49
C GLN A 237 21.51 -11.11 1.08
N LEU A 238 20.46 -11.25 0.26
CA LEU A 238 19.90 -12.55 -0.11
C LEU A 238 20.41 -13.07 -1.47
N HIS A 239 21.16 -12.26 -2.25
CA HIS A 239 21.60 -12.67 -3.60
C HIS A 239 22.52 -13.90 -3.60
N SER A 240 23.24 -14.17 -2.51
CA SER A 240 24.07 -15.39 -2.42
C SER A 240 23.22 -16.66 -2.33
N LEU A 241 22.09 -16.61 -1.62
CA LEU A 241 21.19 -17.74 -1.40
C LEU A 241 20.12 -17.87 -2.50
N LEU A 242 19.50 -16.75 -2.90
CA LEU A 242 18.26 -16.73 -3.67
C LEU A 242 18.44 -16.39 -5.15
N HIS A 243 19.51 -16.83 -5.79
CA HIS A 243 19.69 -16.59 -7.23
C HIS A 243 19.05 -17.68 -8.10
N PRO A 244 18.60 -17.32 -9.32
CA PRO A 244 18.11 -18.28 -10.31
C PRO A 244 19.05 -19.48 -10.48
N GLY A 245 18.46 -20.68 -10.55
CA GLY A 245 19.15 -21.96 -10.70
C GLY A 245 19.61 -22.62 -9.40
N LYS A 246 19.42 -22.00 -8.23
CA LYS A 246 19.74 -22.64 -6.94
C LYS A 246 18.63 -23.54 -6.46
N GLU A 247 19.01 -24.67 -5.87
CA GLU A 247 18.11 -25.55 -5.12
C GLU A 247 18.09 -25.14 -3.65
N VAL A 248 16.88 -24.91 -3.13
CA VAL A 248 16.62 -24.52 -1.75
C VAL A 248 15.65 -25.50 -1.09
N VAL A 249 15.71 -25.57 0.23
CA VAL A 249 14.74 -26.29 1.06
C VAL A 249 13.86 -25.27 1.77
N ILE A 250 12.56 -25.37 1.54
CA ILE A 250 11.52 -24.61 2.23
C ILE A 250 11.01 -25.48 3.37
N HIS A 251 11.44 -25.16 4.58
CA HIS A 251 11.26 -26.02 5.75
C HIS A 251 9.85 -25.99 6.32
N LYS A 252 9.25 -24.80 6.38
CA LYS A 252 7.93 -24.57 6.95
C LYS A 252 7.44 -23.16 6.65
N LYS A 253 6.13 -22.97 6.77
CA LYS A 253 5.48 -21.67 6.86
C LYS A 253 5.38 -21.19 8.30
N CYS A 254 5.61 -19.91 8.51
CA CYS A 254 5.66 -19.29 9.83
C CYS A 254 5.00 -17.91 9.82
N GLN A 255 4.64 -17.45 11.01
CA GLN A 255 4.23 -16.09 11.28
C GLN A 255 5.01 -15.59 12.49
N ALA A 256 5.49 -14.36 12.43
CA ALA A 256 6.20 -13.72 13.53
C ALA A 256 5.74 -12.28 13.69
N THR A 257 5.71 -11.84 14.94
CA THR A 257 5.50 -10.43 15.25
C THR A 257 6.74 -9.63 14.85
N ARG A 258 6.51 -8.54 14.12
CA ARG A 258 7.51 -7.54 13.76
C ARG A 258 7.05 -6.17 14.21
N ILE A 259 7.98 -5.28 14.48
CA ILE A 259 7.69 -3.93 14.95
C ILE A 259 7.86 -2.97 13.78
N LEU A 260 6.78 -2.24 13.47
CA LEU A 260 6.79 -1.16 12.49
C LEU A 260 7.41 0.08 13.15
N ALA A 261 8.44 0.64 12.53
CA ALA A 261 9.13 1.81 13.05
C ALA A 261 9.36 2.86 11.95
N SER A 262 9.41 4.12 12.35
CA SER A 262 9.77 5.24 11.47
C SER A 262 10.91 6.06 12.05
N GLU A 263 11.74 6.60 11.18
CA GLU A 263 12.81 7.50 11.59
C GLU A 263 12.25 8.86 12.07
N ILE A 264 12.75 9.33 13.22
CA ILE A 264 12.40 10.64 13.78
C ILE A 264 13.29 11.69 13.11
N ARG A 265 12.82 12.25 11.99
CA ARG A 265 13.45 13.37 11.30
C ARG A 265 12.44 14.45 10.93
N SER A 266 12.88 15.70 11.01
CA SER A 266 12.07 16.90 10.72
C SER A 266 12.34 17.50 9.34
N ASP A 267 13.43 17.10 8.66
CA ASP A 267 13.96 17.77 7.46
C ASP A 267 13.98 16.92 6.17
N SER A 268 13.58 15.64 6.22
CA SER A 268 13.65 14.72 5.08
C SER A 268 12.47 13.74 4.99
N HIS A 269 12.45 12.92 3.92
CA HIS A 269 11.56 11.75 3.84
C HIS A 269 11.79 10.83 5.05
N LYS A 270 10.70 10.35 5.66
CA LYS A 270 10.76 9.44 6.80
C LYS A 270 11.06 8.04 6.29
N ARG A 271 12.22 7.50 6.66
CA ARG A 271 12.51 6.09 6.42
C ARG A 271 11.65 5.22 7.35
N HIS A 272 11.19 4.10 6.83
CA HIS A 272 10.34 3.15 7.53
C HIS A 272 11.05 1.81 7.62
N PHE A 273 10.86 1.10 8.74
CA PHE A 273 11.55 -0.15 9.01
C PHE A 273 10.58 -1.21 9.56
N LEU A 274 10.82 -2.47 9.20
CA LEU A 274 10.27 -3.62 9.89
C LEU A 274 11.37 -4.29 10.69
N ILE A 275 11.23 -4.20 12.00
CA ILE A 275 12.23 -4.67 12.94
C ILE A 275 11.75 -6.01 13.51
N PRO A 276 12.51 -7.10 13.33
CA PRO A 276 12.15 -8.38 13.91
C PRO A 276 12.28 -8.34 15.43
N THR A 277 11.40 -9.06 16.14
CA THR A 277 11.48 -9.19 17.60
C THR A 277 12.74 -9.92 18.08
N SER A 278 13.41 -10.66 17.20
CA SER A 278 14.71 -11.29 17.42
C SER A 278 15.90 -10.32 17.35
N TYR A 279 15.70 -9.05 17.00
CA TYR A 279 16.74 -8.03 16.94
C TYR A 279 17.45 -7.87 18.29
N LYS A 280 18.78 -8.03 18.30
CA LYS A 280 19.62 -8.04 19.50
C LYS A 280 20.34 -6.72 19.76
N GLY A 281 20.12 -5.71 18.91
CA GLY A 281 20.61 -4.37 19.18
C GLY A 281 19.94 -3.80 20.43
N LYS A 282 20.67 -2.97 21.15
CA LYS A 282 20.15 -2.34 22.37
C LYS A 282 19.69 -0.94 22.08
N SER A 283 18.54 -0.60 22.63
CA SER A 283 17.93 0.71 22.47
C SER A 283 17.75 1.38 23.83
N GLU A 284 17.93 2.70 23.82
CA GLU A 284 17.64 3.58 24.94
C GLU A 284 16.31 4.25 24.64
N LYS A 285 15.43 4.32 25.65
CA LYS A 285 14.15 5.02 25.50
C LYS A 285 14.41 6.52 25.51
N GLU A 286 13.95 7.23 24.49
CA GLU A 286 13.98 8.69 24.48
C GLU A 286 12.73 9.20 25.20
N GLN A 287 12.79 9.29 26.53
CA GLN A 287 11.89 10.18 27.26
C GLN A 287 12.51 11.57 27.22
N LEU A 288 11.89 12.48 26.47
CA LEU A 288 12.39 13.84 26.34
C LEU A 288 12.18 14.57 27.67
N HIS A 289 13.21 14.52 28.51
CA HIS A 289 13.30 15.31 29.72
C HIS A 289 13.90 16.66 29.36
N VAL A 290 13.20 17.74 29.66
CA VAL A 290 13.63 19.09 29.33
C VAL A 290 13.60 20.00 30.55
N VAL A 291 14.58 20.89 30.64
CA VAL A 291 14.61 22.00 31.59
C VAL A 291 14.26 23.28 30.86
N ALA A 292 13.29 24.02 31.38
CA ALA A 292 12.96 25.34 30.89
C ALA A 292 14.08 26.33 31.20
N THR A 293 14.62 26.97 30.16
CA THR A 293 15.61 28.05 30.26
C THR A 293 15.00 29.44 30.10
N LYS A 294 13.71 29.51 29.77
CA LYS A 294 12.92 30.74 29.76
C LYS A 294 11.58 30.50 30.44
N ALA A 295 11.15 31.47 31.24
CA ALA A 295 9.81 31.48 31.80
C ALA A 295 8.76 31.87 30.74
N PHE A 296 7.56 31.34 30.88
CA PHE A 296 6.41 31.62 30.06
C PHE A 296 5.15 31.65 30.94
N GLU A 297 4.41 32.75 30.91
CA GLU A 297 3.15 32.87 31.63
C GLU A 297 1.98 32.53 30.70
N SER A 298 1.19 31.53 31.07
CA SER A 298 0.02 31.15 30.30
C SER A 298 -1.12 32.15 30.53
N PRO A 299 -1.78 32.66 29.46
CA PRO A 299 -2.97 33.48 29.58
C PRO A 299 -4.25 32.64 29.84
N HIS A 300 -4.13 31.30 29.89
CA HIS A 300 -5.22 30.36 30.05
C HIS A 300 -5.03 29.55 31.34
N GLU A 301 -6.06 29.53 32.20
CA GLU A 301 -6.03 28.78 33.47
C GLU A 301 -5.91 27.27 33.25
N GLU A 302 -6.36 26.77 32.11
CA GLU A 302 -6.30 25.34 31.76
C GLU A 302 -4.90 24.88 31.32
N LEU A 303 -3.96 25.81 31.11
CA LEU A 303 -2.59 25.53 30.67
C LEU A 303 -1.59 25.99 31.72
N PHE A 304 -0.46 25.30 31.78
CA PHE A 304 0.54 25.50 32.80
C PHE A 304 1.50 26.65 32.43
N SER A 305 1.75 27.55 33.38
CA SER A 305 2.79 28.58 33.29
C SER A 305 4.14 27.99 33.68
N VAL A 306 5.15 28.21 32.83
CA VAL A 306 6.50 27.65 32.98
C VAL A 306 7.41 28.66 33.65
N SER A 307 8.13 28.25 34.69
CA SER A 307 9.22 29.01 35.30
C SER A 307 10.58 28.55 34.80
N THR A 308 11.58 29.42 34.89
CA THR A 308 12.96 29.04 34.54
C THR A 308 13.49 28.05 35.57
N GLY A 309 14.04 26.92 35.10
CA GLY A 309 14.49 25.81 35.93
C GLY A 309 13.48 24.69 36.09
N ASP A 310 12.24 24.87 35.64
CA ASP A 310 11.24 23.81 35.67
C ASP A 310 11.66 22.63 34.80
N GLN A 311 11.49 21.42 35.33
CA GLN A 311 11.82 20.15 34.69
C GLN A 311 10.55 19.45 34.23
N PHE A 312 10.54 18.96 32.99
CA PHE A 312 9.39 18.30 32.39
C PHE A 312 9.79 17.03 31.67
N LEU A 313 9.05 15.95 31.88
CA LEU A 313 9.02 14.79 30.99
C LEU A 313 7.93 15.01 29.94
N VAL A 314 8.30 15.09 28.67
CA VAL A 314 7.36 15.26 27.57
C VAL A 314 6.77 13.91 27.18
N GLN A 315 5.43 13.80 27.18
CA GLN A 315 4.73 12.56 26.85
C GLN A 315 4.24 12.55 25.40
N GLN A 316 3.23 13.35 25.09
CA GLN A 316 2.61 13.36 23.77
C GLN A 316 1.98 14.71 23.44
N ARG A 317 1.86 14.98 22.14
CA ARG A 317 1.07 16.11 21.63
C ARG A 317 -0.41 15.75 21.67
N GLN A 318 -1.24 16.70 22.12
CA GLN A 318 -2.68 16.58 22.11
C GLN A 318 -3.32 17.95 21.84
N THR A 319 -4.65 17.98 21.72
CA THR A 319 -5.42 19.22 21.59
C THR A 319 -6.24 19.47 22.83
N SER A 320 -6.29 20.72 23.30
CA SER A 320 -7.12 21.13 24.45
C SER A 320 -8.08 22.24 24.06
N GLU A 321 -9.27 22.26 24.67
CA GLU A 321 -10.21 23.37 24.59
C GLU A 321 -9.83 24.41 25.66
N VAL A 322 -9.49 25.62 25.22
CA VAL A 322 -9.26 26.75 26.14
C VAL A 322 -10.29 27.84 25.91
N LEU A 323 -10.63 28.55 26.98
CA LEU A 323 -11.49 29.73 26.90
C LEU A 323 -10.65 30.94 26.46
N TYR A 324 -10.96 31.52 25.30
CA TYR A 324 -10.34 32.77 24.84
C TYR A 324 -11.43 33.79 24.51
N GLN A 325 -11.46 34.92 25.22
CA GLN A 325 -12.45 35.99 25.00
C GLN A 325 -13.90 35.47 24.95
N TRP A 326 -14.27 34.58 25.88
CA TRP A 326 -15.62 33.98 25.98
C TRP A 326 -16.01 33.05 24.81
N LYS A 327 -15.04 32.64 23.97
CA LYS A 327 -15.21 31.62 22.93
C LYS A 327 -14.29 30.44 23.22
N LYS A 328 -14.83 29.22 23.09
CA LYS A 328 -14.05 27.99 23.15
C LYS A 328 -13.18 27.87 21.89
N LYS A 329 -11.88 27.70 22.07
CA LYS A 329 -10.92 27.53 20.99
C LYS A 329 -10.12 26.25 21.24
N VAL A 330 -9.98 25.42 20.21
CA VAL A 330 -9.13 24.24 20.25
C VAL A 330 -7.70 24.66 19.91
N ILE A 331 -6.76 24.34 20.79
CA ILE A 331 -5.33 24.63 20.61
C ILE A 331 -4.49 23.36 20.76
N ASP A 332 -3.33 23.35 20.12
CA ASP A 332 -2.33 22.31 20.31
C ASP A 332 -1.58 22.50 21.64
N VAL A 333 -1.48 21.42 22.42
CA VAL A 333 -0.78 21.39 23.71
C VAL A 333 0.13 20.15 23.81
N LEU A 334 1.17 20.24 24.63
CA LEU A 334 2.01 19.12 25.03
C LEU A 334 1.57 18.64 26.41
N ALA A 335 1.22 17.36 26.51
CA ALA A 335 1.05 16.70 27.79
C ALA A 335 2.42 16.38 28.37
N CYS A 336 2.70 16.92 29.55
CA CYS A 336 3.97 16.76 30.25
C CYS A 336 3.74 16.34 31.70
N GLU A 337 4.77 15.75 32.31
CA GLU A 337 4.85 15.58 33.75
C GLU A 337 5.94 16.53 34.27
N GLN A 338 5.55 17.52 35.06
CA GLN A 338 6.48 18.39 35.77
C GLN A 338 7.10 17.62 36.94
N ILE A 339 8.42 17.69 37.04
CA ILE A 339 9.19 17.07 38.12
C ILE A 339 9.38 18.10 39.24
N LEU A 340 8.77 17.86 40.40
CA LEU A 340 8.88 18.70 41.59
C LEU A 340 9.22 17.82 42.79
N ASN A 341 10.46 17.90 43.30
CA ASN A 341 10.91 17.20 44.51
C ASN A 341 10.50 15.70 44.54
N ASP A 342 10.80 14.95 43.48
CA ASP A 342 10.46 13.54 43.28
C ASP A 342 8.95 13.20 43.11
N GLU A 343 8.08 14.21 43.05
CA GLU A 343 6.68 14.07 42.65
C GLU A 343 6.46 14.49 41.20
N TYR A 344 5.58 13.76 40.50
CA TYR A 344 5.24 13.99 39.10
C TYR A 344 3.85 14.61 38.98
N MET A 345 3.78 15.85 38.52
CA MET A 345 2.52 16.57 38.30
C MET A 345 2.18 16.61 36.81
N LYS A 346 1.00 16.12 36.42
CA LYS A 346 0.54 16.22 35.03
C LYS A 346 0.18 17.66 34.69
N VAL A 347 0.80 18.19 33.64
CA VAL A 347 0.64 19.58 33.19
C VAL A 347 0.47 19.64 31.67
N LEU A 348 -0.17 20.70 31.19
CA LEU A 348 -0.38 20.96 29.77
C LEU A 348 0.36 22.21 29.35
N LEU A 349 1.34 22.06 28.47
CA LEU A 349 2.14 23.18 27.95
C LEU A 349 1.59 23.63 26.58
N PRO A 350 1.33 24.92 26.35
CA PRO A 350 0.88 25.40 25.05
C PRO A 350 1.97 25.27 23.99
N MET A 351 1.65 24.71 22.82
CA MET A 351 2.64 24.58 21.74
C MET A 351 3.08 25.91 21.11
N TYR A 352 2.28 26.97 21.28
CA TYR A 352 2.62 28.31 20.81
C TYR A 352 3.55 29.07 21.78
N MET A 353 3.92 28.48 22.92
CA MET A 353 4.83 29.14 23.85
C MET A 353 6.19 29.40 23.18
N GLU A 354 6.69 30.62 23.29
CA GLU A 354 8.07 30.95 22.91
C GLU A 354 8.99 30.68 24.11
N GLY A 355 9.40 29.41 24.27
CA GLY A 355 10.27 28.96 25.34
C GLY A 355 11.68 28.58 24.86
N GLY A 356 12.66 28.69 25.75
CA GLY A 356 13.94 28.01 25.59
C GLY A 356 13.91 26.75 26.44
N PHE A 357 14.22 25.59 25.87
CA PHE A 357 14.30 24.33 26.60
C PHE A 357 15.66 23.69 26.33
N VAL A 358 16.27 23.12 27.35
CA VAL A 358 17.48 22.31 27.21
C VAL A 358 17.12 20.88 27.61
N GLU A 359 17.40 19.93 26.72
CA GLU A 359 17.20 18.53 27.00
C GLU A 359 18.18 18.04 28.08
N VAL A 360 17.65 17.36 29.07
CA VAL A 360 18.40 16.71 30.13
C VAL A 360 18.36 15.21 29.87
N ILE A 361 19.47 14.68 29.36
CA ILE A 361 19.57 13.25 29.05
C ILE A 361 19.73 12.50 30.38
N HIS A 362 18.67 11.82 30.80
CA HIS A 362 18.68 10.92 31.94
C HIS A 362 18.27 9.51 31.49
N ASP A 363 19.02 8.54 32.01
CA ASP A 363 19.02 7.12 31.71
C ASP A 363 19.89 6.68 30.50
N LYS A 364 20.83 5.78 30.79
CA LYS A 364 21.66 5.05 29.83
C LYS A 364 21.25 3.56 29.80
N GLY A 365 20.07 3.25 30.33
CA GLY A 365 19.51 1.91 30.36
C GLY A 365 19.41 1.36 28.94
N GLN A 366 20.21 0.34 28.65
CA GLN A 366 20.23 -0.32 27.36
C GLN A 366 19.34 -1.55 27.41
N TYR A 367 18.22 -1.51 26.70
CA TYR A 367 17.22 -2.58 26.69
C TYR A 367 17.19 -3.27 25.34
N GLN A 368 16.79 -4.54 25.32
CA GLN A 368 16.42 -5.18 24.05
C GLN A 368 15.05 -4.67 23.60
N LEU A 369 14.84 -4.61 22.28
CA LEU A 369 13.57 -4.17 21.71
C LEU A 369 12.38 -4.98 22.23
N SER A 370 12.56 -6.30 22.37
CA SER A 370 11.54 -7.23 22.88
C SER A 370 11.18 -7.01 24.36
N GLU A 371 12.06 -6.41 25.15
CA GLU A 371 11.80 -6.01 26.54
C GLU A 371 11.02 -4.69 26.56
N LEU A 372 11.45 -3.72 25.76
CA LEU A 372 10.78 -2.42 25.64
C LEU A 372 9.31 -2.55 25.22
N CYS A 373 8.99 -3.41 24.25
CA CYS A 373 7.61 -3.61 23.80
C CYS A 373 6.72 -4.31 24.85
N LYS A 374 7.30 -5.03 25.82
CA LYS A 374 6.53 -5.63 26.94
C LYS A 374 6.27 -4.61 28.04
N GLU A 375 7.23 -3.74 28.31
CA GLU A 375 7.16 -2.75 29.39
C GLU A 375 6.38 -1.50 28.98
N PHE A 376 6.45 -1.10 27.71
CA PHE A 376 5.88 0.15 27.21
C PHE A 376 4.83 -0.10 26.13
N ARG A 377 3.77 0.70 26.15
CA ARG A 377 2.73 0.68 25.10
C ARG A 377 3.19 1.52 23.91
N LEU A 378 3.10 0.93 22.72
CA LEU A 378 3.30 1.62 21.45
C LEU A 378 2.22 2.71 21.22
N PRO A 379 2.54 3.83 20.54
CA PRO A 379 3.85 4.18 19.97
C PRO A 379 4.79 4.88 20.98
N PHE A 380 6.11 4.69 20.84
CA PHE A 380 7.11 5.41 21.64
C PHE A 380 8.46 5.57 20.93
N ASN A 381 9.27 6.52 21.39
CA ASN A 381 10.56 6.86 20.78
C ASN A 381 11.71 6.11 21.44
N VAL A 382 12.65 5.66 20.61
CA VAL A 382 13.86 4.96 21.03
C VAL A 382 15.04 5.39 20.17
N LYS A 383 16.24 5.19 20.70
CA LYS A 383 17.49 5.33 19.96
C LYS A 383 18.32 4.08 20.10
N VAL A 384 18.79 3.55 18.98
CA VAL A 384 19.68 2.38 18.99
C VAL A 384 21.06 2.83 19.47
N SER A 385 21.46 2.37 20.66
CA SER A 385 22.76 2.70 21.26
C SER A 385 23.83 1.63 20.96
N VAL A 386 23.41 0.37 20.77
CA VAL A 386 24.31 -0.74 20.40
C VAL A 386 23.74 -1.48 19.20
N ARG A 387 24.53 -1.55 18.13
CA ARG A 387 24.17 -2.31 16.92
C ARG A 387 24.04 -3.81 17.18
N ASP A 388 23.21 -4.47 16.41
CA ASP A 388 23.14 -5.93 16.36
C ASP A 388 24.31 -6.49 15.53
N LEU A 389 25.21 -7.24 16.18
CA LEU A 389 26.35 -7.86 15.51
C LEU A 389 25.98 -9.12 14.71
N SER A 390 24.78 -9.69 14.92
CA SER A 390 24.29 -10.82 14.14
C SER A 390 23.80 -10.42 12.74
N ILE A 391 23.59 -9.12 12.52
CA ILE A 391 23.16 -8.56 11.23
C ILE A 391 24.37 -7.92 10.53
N GLY A 392 24.67 -8.37 9.32
CA GLY A 392 25.86 -7.90 8.59
C GLY A 392 25.91 -6.38 8.38
N LYS A 393 24.76 -5.78 8.02
CA LYS A 393 24.59 -4.33 7.88
C LYS A 393 23.38 -3.86 8.69
N ASP A 394 23.60 -3.53 9.96
CA ASP A 394 22.57 -2.93 10.82
C ASP A 394 22.33 -1.47 10.44
N VAL A 395 21.23 -1.21 9.73
CA VAL A 395 20.84 0.13 9.30
C VAL A 395 20.24 0.97 10.43
N LEU A 396 19.71 0.34 11.49
CA LEU A 396 19.07 1.07 12.61
C LEU A 396 20.11 1.77 13.48
N ALA A 397 21.30 1.19 13.62
CA ALA A 397 22.40 1.79 14.39
C ALA A 397 22.88 3.15 13.84
N ALA A 398 22.58 3.45 12.57
CA ALA A 398 22.91 4.73 11.94
C ALA A 398 21.77 5.75 12.00
N THR A 399 20.62 5.40 12.59
CA THR A 399 19.47 6.30 12.69
C THR A 399 19.60 7.25 13.88
N PRO A 400 19.17 8.52 13.75
CA PRO A 400 19.25 9.51 14.83
C PRO A 400 18.28 9.20 15.97
N GLY A 401 17.13 8.60 15.64
CA GLY A 401 16.08 8.17 16.56
C GLY A 401 14.97 7.47 15.77
N LEU A 402 14.25 6.56 16.42
CA LEU A 402 13.18 5.75 15.85
C LEU A 402 11.91 5.91 16.69
N GLN A 403 10.78 6.09 16.04
CA GLN A 403 9.48 5.94 16.64
C GLN A 403 9.01 4.51 16.36
N LEU A 404 8.91 3.68 17.40
CA LEU A 404 8.24 2.39 17.31
C LEU A 404 6.74 2.64 17.34
N GLU A 405 6.02 2.15 16.34
CA GLU A 405 4.64 2.56 16.11
C GLU A 405 3.61 1.47 16.45
N GLU A 406 3.85 0.24 15.99
CA GLU A 406 2.85 -0.82 16.00
C GLU A 406 3.52 -2.20 15.90
N GLU A 407 2.91 -3.21 16.49
CA GLU A 407 3.25 -4.63 16.28
C GLU A 407 2.39 -5.19 15.16
N ILE A 408 3.04 -5.76 14.15
CA ILE A 408 2.42 -6.33 12.96
C ILE A 408 2.68 -7.83 12.90
N THR A 409 1.81 -8.60 12.25
CA THR A 409 1.98 -10.05 12.09
C THR A 409 2.45 -10.36 10.69
N ASP A 410 3.72 -10.73 10.57
CA ASP A 410 4.33 -10.95 9.27
C ASP A 410 4.44 -12.44 8.92
N SER A 411 4.03 -12.79 7.70
CA SER A 411 4.10 -14.14 7.15
C SER A 411 5.41 -14.35 6.39
N TYR A 412 6.12 -15.41 6.74
CA TYR A 412 7.40 -15.76 6.13
C TYR A 412 7.55 -17.27 5.95
N LEU A 413 8.44 -17.64 5.03
CA LEU A 413 8.89 -19.00 4.79
C LEU A 413 10.31 -19.16 5.33
N LEU A 414 10.57 -20.26 6.03
CA LEU A 414 11.92 -20.59 6.48
C LEU A 414 12.64 -21.35 5.36
N ILE A 415 13.67 -20.73 4.77
CA ILE A 415 14.34 -21.24 3.56
C ILE A 415 15.83 -21.39 3.81
N SER A 416 16.42 -22.49 3.36
CA SER A 416 17.86 -22.74 3.42
C SER A 416 18.39 -23.23 2.07
N SER A 417 19.71 -23.21 1.91
CA SER A 417 20.36 -23.84 0.76
C SER A 417 20.23 -25.35 0.88
N LEU A 418 19.97 -26.06 -0.23
CA LEU A 418 19.97 -27.52 -0.20
C LEU A 418 21.34 -28.10 0.22
N HIS A 419 22.43 -27.36 -0.06
CA HIS A 419 23.79 -27.77 0.30
C HIS A 419 24.20 -27.36 1.72
N ASP A 420 23.41 -26.52 2.38
CA ASP A 420 23.64 -26.05 3.75
C ASP A 420 22.28 -25.83 4.45
N PRO A 421 21.62 -26.92 4.89
CA PRO A 421 20.29 -26.84 5.48
C PRO A 421 20.31 -26.25 6.91
N VAL A 422 21.51 -26.07 7.47
CA VAL A 422 21.73 -25.49 8.80
C VAL A 422 21.62 -23.96 8.77
N ASP A 423 21.99 -23.33 7.64
CA ASP A 423 21.88 -21.89 7.43
C ASP A 423 20.49 -21.51 6.86
N SER A 424 19.55 -21.22 7.75
CA SER A 424 18.16 -20.92 7.38
C SER A 424 17.83 -19.43 7.49
N TRP A 425 17.02 -18.93 6.55
CA TRP A 425 16.66 -17.52 6.40
C TRP A 425 15.14 -17.33 6.47
N GLU A 426 14.71 -16.23 7.10
CA GLU A 426 13.31 -15.80 7.08
C GLU A 426 13.00 -15.01 5.81
N ILE A 427 12.26 -15.62 4.89
CA ILE A 427 11.91 -15.00 3.60
C ILE A 427 10.45 -14.52 3.65
N PRO A 428 10.18 -13.19 3.67
CA PRO A 428 8.81 -12.67 3.71
C PRO A 428 8.02 -13.00 2.44
N VAL A 429 6.78 -13.44 2.62
CA VAL A 429 5.93 -13.95 1.54
C VAL A 429 5.45 -12.82 0.62
N TYR A 430 4.93 -11.74 1.18
CA TYR A 430 4.21 -10.70 0.42
C TYR A 430 5.09 -9.53 -0.05
N ARG A 431 6.38 -9.53 0.31
CA ARG A 431 7.31 -8.41 0.02
C ARG A 431 8.45 -8.78 -0.92
N LEU A 432 8.79 -10.06 -1.04
CA LEU A 432 9.81 -10.54 -1.98
C LEU A 432 9.14 -11.21 -3.16
N ASN A 433 9.35 -10.64 -4.35
CA ASN A 433 8.93 -11.28 -5.58
C ASN A 433 9.96 -12.37 -5.93
N MET A 434 9.55 -13.63 -5.76
CA MET A 434 10.35 -14.80 -6.07
C MET A 434 9.43 -15.89 -6.61
N SER A 435 9.93 -16.65 -7.58
CA SER A 435 9.19 -17.76 -8.17
C SER A 435 10.07 -19.00 -8.26
N VAL A 436 9.48 -20.14 -7.88
CA VAL A 436 10.20 -21.39 -7.76
C VAL A 436 9.48 -22.52 -8.47
N GLN A 437 10.21 -23.57 -8.75
CA GLN A 437 9.67 -24.84 -9.21
C GLN A 437 9.91 -25.90 -8.14
N LEU A 438 8.88 -26.65 -7.75
CA LEU A 438 9.05 -27.79 -6.84
C LEU A 438 9.79 -28.93 -7.56
N LEU A 439 10.76 -29.50 -6.86
CA LEU A 439 11.46 -30.70 -7.29
C LEU A 439 10.80 -31.92 -6.64
N SER A 440 10.79 -33.06 -7.34
CA SER A 440 10.21 -34.32 -6.83
C SER A 440 11.02 -34.97 -5.69
N LYS A 441 11.98 -34.24 -5.11
CA LYS A 441 12.80 -34.70 -3.99
C LYS A 441 12.05 -34.38 -2.69
N HIS A 442 11.95 -35.34 -1.77
CA HIS A 442 11.50 -35.05 -0.41
C HIS A 442 12.65 -34.42 0.36
N GLY A 443 12.39 -33.29 1.03
CA GLY A 443 13.33 -32.74 1.99
C GLY A 443 13.41 -33.66 3.21
N GLU A 444 14.61 -33.88 3.72
CA GLU A 444 14.77 -34.53 5.03
C GLU A 444 14.40 -33.53 6.13
N GLU A 445 13.69 -34.00 7.17
CA GLU A 445 13.44 -33.19 8.37
C GLU A 445 14.78 -32.83 9.01
N THR A 446 15.23 -31.61 8.80
CA THR A 446 16.48 -31.12 9.38
C THR A 446 16.16 -30.31 10.63
N ILE A 447 16.88 -30.59 11.72
CA ILE A 447 16.75 -29.86 12.99
C ILE A 447 17.24 -28.43 12.75
N SER A 448 16.32 -27.46 12.74
CA SER A 448 16.64 -26.06 12.49
C SER A 448 17.59 -25.50 13.57
N SER A 449 18.72 -24.94 13.14
CA SER A 449 19.58 -24.04 13.93
C SER A 449 20.00 -22.85 13.05
N PRO A 450 20.82 -21.91 13.55
CA PRO A 450 20.46 -20.49 13.68
C PRO A 450 19.71 -19.90 12.48
N THR A 451 18.56 -19.28 12.75
CA THR A 451 17.75 -18.58 11.75
C THR A 451 18.22 -17.15 11.58
N HIS A 452 18.58 -16.77 10.36
CA HIS A 452 18.88 -15.42 9.97
C HIS A 452 17.57 -14.66 9.71
N THR A 453 17.34 -13.63 10.52
CA THR A 453 16.23 -12.70 10.32
C THR A 453 16.71 -11.48 9.52
N ILE A 454 15.82 -10.94 8.69
CA ILE A 454 16.09 -9.78 7.86
C ILE A 454 15.55 -8.53 8.56
N LEU A 455 16.45 -7.58 8.83
CA LEU A 455 16.08 -6.22 9.15
C LEU A 455 15.78 -5.48 7.84
N GLU A 456 14.52 -5.06 7.65
CA GLU A 456 14.05 -4.51 6.38
C GLU A 456 13.79 -3.00 6.50
N GLU A 457 14.44 -2.22 5.63
CA GLU A 457 13.98 -0.86 5.31
C GLU A 457 12.88 -0.99 4.25
N ILE A 458 11.68 -0.53 4.58
CA ILE A 458 10.51 -0.63 3.72
C ILE A 458 10.19 0.72 3.06
N THR A 459 9.66 0.64 1.85
CA THR A 459 9.19 1.82 1.13
C THR A 459 7.93 2.39 1.77
N GLU A 460 7.64 3.68 1.54
CA GLU A 460 6.40 4.34 1.98
C GLU A 460 5.14 3.58 1.51
N GLN A 461 5.21 2.97 0.31
CA GLN A 461 4.15 2.13 -0.22
C GLN A 461 3.92 0.88 0.64
N GLN A 462 5.00 0.15 0.96
CA GLN A 462 4.92 -1.05 1.79
C GLN A 462 4.45 -0.71 3.21
N TYR A 463 4.91 0.40 3.78
CA TYR A 463 4.44 0.92 5.06
C TYR A 463 2.92 1.13 5.06
N TYR A 464 2.39 1.75 4.00
CA TYR A 464 0.95 1.95 3.86
C TYR A 464 0.18 0.63 3.69
N MET A 465 0.70 -0.29 2.88
CA MET A 465 0.06 -1.58 2.63
C MET A 465 -0.06 -2.42 3.89
N VAL A 466 1.01 -2.55 4.66
CA VAL A 466 1.03 -3.31 5.93
C VAL A 466 -0.09 -2.82 6.85
N ARG A 467 -0.23 -1.49 7.02
CA ARG A 467 -1.28 -0.92 7.87
C ARG A 467 -2.69 -1.09 7.33
N ARG A 468 -2.86 -0.99 6.01
CA ARG A 468 -4.18 -1.04 5.36
C ARG A 468 -4.81 -2.43 5.38
N TYR A 469 -3.99 -3.48 5.27
CA TYR A 469 -4.48 -4.86 5.19
C TYR A 469 -4.57 -5.58 6.55
N GLU A 470 -3.78 -5.19 7.55
CA GLU A 470 -3.93 -5.72 8.92
C GLU A 470 -5.09 -5.06 9.69
N ASN A 471 -5.37 -3.77 9.45
CA ASN A 471 -6.42 -3.02 10.15
C ASN A 471 -7.84 -3.17 9.55
N GLN A 472 -8.15 -4.29 8.88
CA GLN A 472 -9.50 -4.52 8.33
C GLN A 472 -10.62 -4.56 9.40
N ALA A 473 -10.26 -4.56 10.69
CA ALA A 473 -11.19 -4.57 11.82
C ALA A 473 -11.63 -3.19 12.34
N PHE A 474 -11.08 -2.06 11.87
CA PHE A 474 -11.48 -0.74 12.38
C PHE A 474 -12.27 0.09 11.38
N HIS A 475 -13.44 0.54 11.84
CA HIS A 475 -14.31 1.47 11.14
C HIS A 475 -13.52 2.69 10.61
N PRO A 476 -13.90 3.26 9.45
CA PRO A 476 -13.31 4.52 9.03
C PRO A 476 -13.51 5.56 10.14
N PRO A 477 -12.52 6.44 10.40
CA PRO A 477 -12.67 7.48 11.40
C PRO A 477 -13.94 8.30 11.12
N PRO A 478 -14.67 8.74 12.17
CA PRO A 478 -15.93 9.45 12.02
C PRO A 478 -15.74 10.66 11.11
N ARG A 479 -16.55 10.71 10.04
CA ARG A 479 -16.51 11.79 9.06
C ARG A 479 -16.85 13.10 9.76
N PRO A 480 -16.13 14.21 9.49
CA PRO A 480 -16.52 15.52 9.99
C PRO A 480 -17.99 15.82 9.64
N PRO A 481 -18.79 16.40 10.56
CA PRO A 481 -20.18 16.70 10.28
C PRO A 481 -20.30 17.58 9.03
N LYS A 482 -21.17 17.17 8.10
CA LYS A 482 -21.50 17.96 6.90
C LYS A 482 -21.96 19.34 7.37
N LYS A 483 -21.29 20.40 6.91
CA LYS A 483 -21.79 21.77 7.10
C LYS A 483 -23.19 21.84 6.47
N PRO A 484 -24.21 22.34 7.18
CA PRO A 484 -25.51 22.57 6.57
C PRO A 484 -25.36 23.57 5.41
N PRO A 485 -26.14 23.43 4.34
CA PRO A 485 -26.12 24.37 3.22
C PRO A 485 -26.47 25.75 3.74
N THR A 486 -25.55 26.70 3.53
CA THR A 486 -25.80 28.12 3.76
C THR A 486 -26.92 28.56 2.83
N PRO A 487 -28.06 29.08 3.33
CA PRO A 487 -29.07 29.66 2.44
C PRO A 487 -28.49 30.93 1.81
N GLU A 488 -28.48 30.97 0.48
CA GLU A 488 -28.16 32.18 -0.28
C GLU A 488 -29.18 33.28 0.03
N PRO A 489 -28.75 34.53 0.27
CA PRO A 489 -29.69 35.63 0.43
C PRO A 489 -30.28 36.02 -0.93
N MET A 490 -31.58 35.81 -1.10
CA MET A 490 -32.40 36.42 -2.14
C MET A 490 -32.59 37.91 -1.84
N ALA A 491 -31.91 38.77 -2.60
CA ALA A 491 -32.30 40.15 -2.96
C ALA A 491 -31.21 40.68 -3.92
N SER A 492 -31.48 41.34 -5.04
CA SER A 492 -32.69 41.95 -5.57
C SER A 492 -32.43 42.28 -7.04
N LEU A 493 -33.42 42.02 -7.90
CA LEU A 493 -33.50 42.64 -9.22
C LEU A 493 -33.62 44.16 -9.04
N LEU A 494 -32.74 44.93 -9.70
CA LEU A 494 -33.06 46.15 -10.47
C LEU A 494 -31.77 46.83 -10.99
N THR A 495 -31.65 46.82 -12.32
CA THR A 495 -31.18 47.91 -13.21
C THR A 495 -29.75 48.46 -13.10
N GLY A 496 -28.99 48.30 -14.20
CA GLY A 496 -27.72 49.00 -14.43
C GLY A 496 -27.13 48.71 -15.81
N LEU A 497 -27.73 49.31 -16.84
CA LEU A 497 -27.28 49.35 -18.23
C LEU A 497 -25.79 49.77 -18.35
N LYS A 498 -24.96 49.01 -19.08
CA LYS A 498 -23.95 49.55 -20.03
C LYS A 498 -23.30 48.47 -20.90
N GLN A 499 -23.38 48.70 -22.20
CA GLN A 499 -22.71 48.01 -23.30
C GLN A 499 -21.21 48.35 -23.38
N SER A 500 -20.38 47.38 -23.78
CA SER A 500 -19.29 47.53 -24.78
C SER A 500 -18.72 46.13 -25.05
N VAL A 501 -19.04 45.48 -26.17
CA VAL A 501 -18.29 45.49 -27.45
C VAL A 501 -16.91 44.82 -27.37
N SER A 502 -16.87 43.63 -27.98
CA SER A 502 -15.82 42.93 -28.75
C SER A 502 -14.33 43.11 -28.42
N ASP A 503 -13.61 41.98 -28.29
CA ASP A 503 -12.69 41.50 -29.34
C ASP A 503 -11.91 40.25 -28.89
N THR A 504 -12.08 39.15 -29.64
CA THR A 504 -11.00 38.19 -29.95
C THR A 504 -10.63 38.47 -31.41
N PRO A 505 -9.37 38.34 -31.87
CA PRO A 505 -8.79 37.01 -32.09
C PRO A 505 -7.24 36.92 -32.10
N ARG A 506 -6.69 35.71 -31.97
CA ARG A 506 -5.98 35.03 -33.08
C ARG A 506 -5.29 33.73 -32.65
N ALA A 507 -5.66 32.68 -33.38
CA ALA A 507 -4.92 31.44 -33.50
C ALA A 507 -3.63 31.66 -34.32
N MET A 508 -2.59 30.88 -33.99
CA MET A 508 -1.47 30.64 -34.88
C MET A 508 -1.45 29.15 -35.22
N LYS A 509 -1.81 28.85 -36.48
CA LYS A 509 -1.60 27.57 -37.14
C LYS A 509 -0.12 27.42 -37.45
N VAL A 510 0.46 26.27 -37.14
CA VAL A 510 1.60 25.72 -37.88
C VAL A 510 1.21 24.28 -38.25
N GLY A 511 0.96 24.05 -39.53
CA GLY A 511 0.96 22.71 -40.10
C GLY A 511 2.34 22.41 -40.70
N CYS A 512 2.67 21.14 -40.89
CA CYS A 512 3.40 20.64 -42.05
C CYS A 512 3.51 19.10 -42.05
N TYR A 513 2.89 18.54 -43.11
CA TYR A 513 3.25 17.40 -43.96
C TYR A 513 3.35 15.94 -43.47
N VAL A 514 2.53 15.16 -44.18
CA VAL A 514 2.51 13.72 -44.41
C VAL A 514 3.66 13.31 -45.35
N TYR A 515 4.27 12.16 -45.09
CA TYR A 515 4.84 11.29 -46.14
C TYR A 515 4.29 9.88 -45.97
N GLY A 516 3.63 9.37 -47.02
CA GLY A 516 3.31 7.97 -47.18
C GLY A 516 4.36 7.28 -48.03
N GLY A 517 4.57 5.98 -47.79
CA GLY A 517 5.44 5.11 -48.58
C GLY A 517 5.24 3.65 -48.20
N TYR A 518 4.71 2.87 -49.15
CA TYR A 518 4.43 1.43 -49.10
C TYR A 518 5.69 0.55 -48.95
N GLY A 519 5.55 -0.66 -48.39
CA GLY A 519 6.43 -1.79 -48.74
C GLY A 519 6.67 -2.90 -47.69
N GLN A 520 5.90 -3.99 -47.84
CA GLN A 520 6.25 -5.42 -47.64
C GLN A 520 6.65 -6.03 -46.27
N VAL A 521 5.79 -6.99 -45.86
CA VAL A 521 6.03 -8.41 -45.50
C VAL A 521 7.35 -8.78 -44.81
N VAL A 522 7.25 -9.31 -43.59
CA VAL A 522 8.15 -10.36 -43.08
C VAL A 522 7.36 -11.38 -42.26
N HIS A 523 7.51 -12.65 -42.62
CA HIS A 523 7.09 -13.82 -41.86
C HIS A 523 7.94 -13.99 -40.59
N MET A 524 7.30 -14.21 -39.43
CA MET A 524 7.50 -15.36 -38.54
C MET A 524 6.52 -15.31 -37.37
#